data_AF-A0A843FE09-F1
#
_entry.id   AF-A0A843FE09-F1
#
_cell.length_a   1.000
_cell.length_b   1.000
_cell.length_c   1.000
_cell.angle_alpha   90.00
_cell.angle_beta   90.00
_cell.angle_gamma   90.00
#
_symmetry.space_group_name_H-M   'P 1'
#
loop_
_entity.id
_entity.type
_entity.pdbx_description
1 polymer ?
#
loop_
_entity_poly.entity_id
_entity_poly.type
_entity_poly.pdbx_seq_one_letter_code
_entity_poly.pdbx_strand_id
1 'polypeptide(L)' 'KIKKWENEAYAKVVCKVGSLDELLEIKKQIAQRNISYYLVVDAGRTQIPTSSVTVLGIGPDEDEIIDEVTGDLKLL' A
#
# COMPACT_ATOMS: atom_id res chain seq x y z
N LYS A 1 3.06 -17.22 0.36
CA LYS A 1 2.52 -15.87 0.10
C LYS A 1 2.38 -15.63 -1.40
N ILE A 2 3.44 -15.37 -2.16
CA ILE A 2 3.35 -15.08 -3.61
C ILE A 2 2.59 -16.16 -4.41
N LYS A 3 3.04 -17.42 -4.44
CA LYS A 3 2.36 -18.49 -5.22
C LYS A 3 0.88 -18.69 -4.85
N LYS A 4 0.51 -18.49 -3.58
CA LYS A 4 -0.89 -18.59 -3.11
C LYS A 4 -1.70 -17.44 -3.72
N TRP A 5 -1.22 -16.22 -3.58
CA TRP A 5 -1.80 -15.02 -4.18
C TRP A 5 -1.92 -15.11 -5.71
N GLU A 6 -0.91 -15.67 -6.38
CA GLU A 6 -0.93 -15.93 -7.84
C GLU A 6 -2.03 -16.93 -8.23
N ASN A 7 -2.18 -18.02 -7.46
CA ASN A 7 -3.24 -19.01 -7.66
C ASN A 7 -4.64 -18.46 -7.34
N GLU A 8 -4.72 -17.44 -6.50
CA GLU A 8 -5.94 -16.69 -6.15
C GLU A 8 -6.19 -15.50 -7.09
N ALA A 9 -5.63 -15.54 -8.30
CA ALA A 9 -5.83 -14.56 -9.35
C ALA A 9 -5.34 -13.14 -9.02
N TYR A 10 -4.30 -13.00 -8.21
CA TYR A 10 -3.61 -11.73 -7.95
C TYR A 10 -4.55 -10.64 -7.42
N ALA A 11 -5.40 -10.95 -6.44
CA ALA A 11 -6.35 -10.00 -5.87
C ALA A 11 -5.67 -8.69 -5.43
N LYS A 12 -6.30 -7.55 -5.73
CA LYS A 12 -5.82 -6.20 -5.37
C LYS A 12 -7.02 -5.35 -4.96
N VAL A 13 -6.91 -4.70 -3.80
CA VAL A 13 -7.87 -3.71 -3.32
C VAL A 13 -7.18 -2.35 -3.31
N VAL A 14 -7.87 -1.31 -3.78
CA VAL A 14 -7.32 0.05 -3.86
C VAL A 14 -8.12 0.95 -2.91
N CYS A 15 -7.43 1.46 -1.91
CA CYS A 15 -7.97 2.40 -0.93
C CYS A 15 -7.38 3.79 -1.10
N LYS A 16 -7.99 4.79 -0.48
CA LYS A 16 -7.51 6.17 -0.43
C LYS A 16 -7.22 6.63 0.99
N VAL A 17 -6.21 7.49 1.10
CA VAL A 17 -5.84 8.24 2.30
C VAL A 17 -6.02 9.73 2.03
N GLY A 18 -6.20 10.52 3.08
CA GLY A 18 -6.41 11.96 3.00
C GLY A 18 -5.13 12.78 2.86
N SER A 19 -3.96 12.21 3.19
CA SER A 19 -2.69 12.94 3.15
C SER A 19 -1.46 12.04 2.99
N LEU A 20 -0.31 12.65 2.69
CA LEU A 20 0.99 11.98 2.68
C LEU A 20 1.39 11.49 4.08
N ASP A 21 1.12 12.26 5.13
CA ASP A 21 1.47 11.90 6.50
C ASP A 21 0.73 10.63 6.94
N GLU A 22 -0.55 10.51 6.57
CA GLU A 22 -1.35 9.30 6.80
C GLU A 22 -0.74 8.08 6.08
N LEU A 23 -0.34 8.26 4.80
CA LEU A 23 0.33 7.21 4.03
C LEU A 23 1.64 6.75 4.70
N LEU A 24 2.44 7.70 5.22
CA LEU A 24 3.71 7.41 5.86
C LEU A 24 3.55 6.75 7.24
N GLU A 25 2.48 7.09 7.98
CA GLU A 25 2.16 6.41 9.23
C GLU A 25 1.74 4.95 8.97
N ILE A 26 0.90 4.70 7.95
CA ILE A 26 0.56 3.34 7.51
C ILE A 26 1.82 2.56 7.14
N LYS A 27 2.72 3.15 6.34
CA LYS A 27 4.01 2.53 5.98
C LYS A 27 4.81 2.13 7.23
N LYS A 28 4.85 2.99 8.25
CA LYS A 28 5.56 2.71 9.50
C LYS A 28 4.94 1.53 10.25
N GLN A 29 3.61 1.47 10.35
CA GLN A 29 2.91 0.35 11.00
C GLN A 29 3.19 -0.98 10.27
N ILE A 30 3.16 -0.98 8.95
CA ILE A 30 3.45 -2.14 8.11
C ILE A 30 4.90 -2.60 8.26
N ALA A 31 5.85 -1.66 8.31
CA ALA A 31 7.25 -1.95 8.54
C ALA A 31 7.50 -2.57 9.92
N GLN A 32 6.82 -2.10 10.97
CA GLN A 32 6.90 -2.66 12.32
C GLN A 32 6.36 -4.08 12.42
N ARG A 33 5.36 -4.42 11.59
CA ARG A 33 4.75 -5.76 11.50
C ARG A 33 5.48 -6.70 10.54
N ASN A 34 6.55 -6.23 9.90
CA ASN A 34 7.34 -6.98 8.92
C ASN A 34 6.51 -7.49 7.72
N ILE A 35 5.49 -6.72 7.32
CA ILE A 35 4.67 -6.99 6.13
C ILE A 35 5.42 -6.45 4.91
N SER A 36 5.43 -7.19 3.80
CA SER A 36 6.04 -6.73 2.56
C SER A 36 5.33 -5.49 2.01
N TYR A 37 6.08 -4.49 1.58
CA TYR A 37 5.52 -3.27 0.99
C TYR A 37 6.46 -2.62 -0.02
N TYR A 38 5.92 -1.73 -0.83
CA TYR A 38 6.67 -0.92 -1.76
C TYR A 38 6.11 0.50 -1.83
N LEU A 39 6.98 1.50 -1.66
CA LEU A 39 6.60 2.91 -1.76
C LEU A 39 6.86 3.40 -3.19
N VAL A 40 5.81 3.77 -3.90
CA VAL A 40 5.89 4.33 -5.24
C VAL A 40 6.10 5.83 -5.13
N VAL A 41 7.19 6.30 -5.73
CA VAL A 41 7.51 7.71 -5.90
C VAL A 41 7.36 8.03 -7.38
N ASP A 42 6.52 9.01 -7.72
CA ASP A 42 6.41 9.42 -9.11
C ASP A 42 7.76 9.97 -9.59
N ALA A 43 8.16 9.54 -10.78
CA ALA A 43 9.44 9.90 -11.39
C ALA A 43 9.48 11.37 -11.86
N GLY A 44 8.46 12.18 -11.55
CA GLY A 44 8.35 13.57 -11.98
C GLY A 44 8.19 13.71 -13.50
N ARG A 45 7.64 12.69 -14.16
CA ARG A 45 7.33 12.71 -15.60
C ARG A 45 5.90 13.21 -15.89
N THR A 46 5.16 13.57 -14.85
CA THR A 46 3.81 14.14 -14.92
C THR A 46 3.83 15.60 -14.45
N GLN A 47 2.72 16.32 -14.59
CA GLN A 47 2.58 17.72 -14.17
C GLN A 47 2.58 17.92 -12.63
N ILE A 48 2.79 16.86 -11.85
CA ILE A 48 2.92 16.93 -10.39
C ILE A 48 4.38 17.27 -10.03
N PRO A 49 4.64 18.10 -9.00
CA PRO A 49 5.98 18.38 -8.53
C PRO A 49 6.84 17.11 -8.35
N THR A 50 8.08 17.20 -8.85
CA THR A 50 9.08 16.13 -8.89
C THR A 50 9.25 15.46 -7.53
N SER A 51 9.32 14.12 -7.51
CA SER A 51 9.58 13.29 -6.32
C SER A 51 8.44 13.23 -5.28
N SER A 52 7.19 13.33 -5.71
CA SER A 52 6.04 13.08 -4.85
C SER A 52 5.83 11.58 -4.63
N VAL A 53 5.70 11.18 -3.37
CA VAL A 53 5.20 9.84 -2.99
C VAL A 53 3.72 9.77 -3.36
N THR A 54 3.32 8.78 -4.15
CA THR A 54 1.95 8.70 -4.68
C THR A 54 1.18 7.47 -4.22
N VAL A 55 1.85 6.32 -4.03
CA VAL A 55 1.17 5.05 -3.69
C VAL A 55 2.03 4.24 -2.73
N LEU A 56 1.38 3.51 -1.83
CA LEU A 56 1.98 2.45 -1.01
C LEU A 56 1.35 1.11 -1.41
N GLY A 57 2.14 0.24 -2.03
CA GLY A 57 1.76 -1.15 -2.27
C GLY A 57 2.04 -2.00 -1.04
N ILE A 58 1.10 -2.85 -0.66
CA ILE A 58 1.16 -3.69 0.55
C ILE A 58 0.92 -5.14 0.16
N GLY A 59 1.69 -6.06 0.73
CA GLY A 59 1.60 -7.49 0.49
C GLY A 59 2.53 -8.03 -0.61
N PRO A 60 2.22 -9.22 -1.17
CA PRO A 60 1.07 -10.07 -0.80
C PRO A 60 1.24 -10.69 0.60
N ASP A 61 0.15 -10.70 1.37
CA ASP A 61 0.04 -11.34 2.67
C ASP A 61 -1.39 -11.87 2.87
N GLU A 62 -1.68 -12.49 4.02
CA GLU A 62 -3.06 -12.88 4.38
C GLU A 62 -3.94 -11.64 4.60
N ASP A 63 -5.21 -11.73 4.19
CA ASP A 63 -6.15 -10.61 4.21
C ASP A 63 -6.29 -10.02 5.62
N GLU A 64 -6.41 -10.87 6.65
CA GLU A 64 -6.56 -10.42 8.04
C GLU A 64 -5.36 -9.59 8.52
N ILE A 65 -4.14 -9.91 8.07
CA ILE A 65 -2.91 -9.19 8.43
C ILE A 65 -2.87 -7.81 7.76
N ILE A 66 -3.35 -7.70 6.52
CA ILE A 66 -3.40 -6.45 5.77
C ILE A 66 -4.53 -5.56 6.31
N ASP A 67 -5.68 -6.14 6.65
CA ASP A 67 -6.86 -5.44 7.15
C ASP A 67 -6.64 -4.84 8.54
N GLU A 68 -5.77 -5.42 9.38
CA GLU A 68 -5.36 -4.83 10.66
C GLU A 68 -4.76 -3.42 10.53
N VAL A 69 -4.29 -3.03 9.33
CA VAL A 69 -3.74 -1.70 9.06
C VAL A 69 -4.60 -0.90 8.07
N THR A 70 -5.30 -1.59 7.16
CA THR A 70 -5.98 -0.94 6.03
C THR A 70 -7.50 -1.06 6.03
N GLY A 71 -8.09 -1.86 6.92
CA GLY A 71 -9.52 -2.19 6.92
C GLY A 71 -10.45 -0.99 7.14
N ASP A 72 -9.97 0.06 7.80
CA ASP A 72 -10.72 1.31 8.02
C ASP A 72 -10.56 2.32 6.87
N LEU A 73 -9.67 2.05 5.91
CA LEU A 73 -9.46 2.94 4.77
C LEU A 73 -10.64 2.85 3.81
N LYS A 74 -11.02 4.00 3.27
CA LYS A 74 -12.08 4.05 2.26
C LYS A 74 -11.56 3.52 0.94
N LEU A 75 -12.40 2.78 0.22
CA LEU A 75 -12.14 2.42 -1.17
C LEU A 75 -11.96 3.70 -2.00
N LEU A 76 -11.02 3.63 -2.98
CA LEU A 76 -10.69 4.76 -3.86
C LEU A 76 -11.92 5.22 -4.66
#